data_AF-A0A7S2H2S1-F1
#
_entry.id   AF-A0A7S2H2S1-F1
#
_cell.length_a   1.000
_cell.length_b   1.000
_cell.length_c   1.000
_cell.angle_alpha   90.00
_cell.angle_beta   90.00
_cell.angle_gamma   90.00
#
_symmetry.space_group_name_H-M   'P 1'
#
loop_
_entity.id
_entity.type
_entity.pdbx_description
1 polymer ?
#
loop_
_entity_poly.entity_id
_entity_poly.type
_entity_poly.pdbx_seq_one_letter_code
_entity_poly.pdbx_strand_id
1 'polypeptide(L)'
;SEVDDETRSFFSDSFAVIAVVLVGGATQSTGLVGAYVGDQLRGVASAMSAPIPPVPGWAYAGQYAFSTLVYGENGDEITFVYQDDSGTQFSLAASQTLTFVADGDAGSYQFPIELTVS
;
A
#
# COMPACT_ATOMS: atom_id res chain seq x y z
N SER A 1 20.22 -33.17 -13.26
CA SER A 1 19.72 -31.91 -13.80
C SER A 1 20.06 -30.86 -12.77
N GLU A 2 20.95 -29.93 -13.12
CA GLU A 2 21.06 -28.67 -12.38
C GLU A 2 19.65 -28.07 -12.37
N VAL A 3 19.16 -27.77 -11.17
CA VAL A 3 17.99 -26.93 -11.02
C VAL A 3 18.44 -25.60 -11.60
N ASP A 4 17.84 -25.19 -12.73
CA ASP A 4 18.15 -23.91 -13.32
C ASP A 4 17.91 -22.80 -12.28
N ASP A 5 18.78 -21.81 -12.30
CA ASP A 5 18.62 -20.58 -11.52
C ASP A 5 17.37 -19.78 -11.97
N GLU A 6 16.65 -20.25 -13.00
CA GLU A 6 15.36 -19.71 -13.46
C GLU A 6 14.18 -20.17 -12.59
N THR A 7 14.38 -21.17 -11.71
CA THR A 7 13.44 -21.49 -10.62
C THR A 7 13.76 -20.68 -9.36
N ARG A 8 14.49 -19.56 -9.46
CA ARG A 8 14.50 -18.53 -8.42
C ARG A 8 13.12 -17.88 -8.38
N SER A 9 12.37 -18.23 -7.34
CA SER A 9 11.10 -17.63 -6.89
C SER A 9 10.73 -16.34 -7.63
N PHE A 10 9.75 -16.42 -8.54
CA PHE A 10 9.18 -15.25 -9.22
C PHE A 10 8.61 -14.16 -8.28
N PHE A 11 8.63 -14.40 -6.95
CA PHE A 11 8.07 -13.51 -5.92
C PHE A 11 8.83 -13.61 -4.58
N SER A 12 10.17 -13.76 -4.57
CA SER A 12 10.92 -13.73 -3.29
C SER A 12 10.90 -12.35 -2.64
N ASP A 13 10.76 -11.31 -3.45
CA ASP A 13 11.01 -9.95 -3.02
C ASP A 13 9.68 -9.29 -2.64
N SER A 14 9.70 -8.57 -1.52
CA SER A 14 8.53 -7.90 -0.98
C SER A 14 8.82 -6.43 -0.70
N PHE A 15 7.77 -5.62 -0.72
CA PHE A 15 7.82 -4.19 -0.42
C PHE A 15 6.70 -3.84 0.55
N ALA A 16 7.02 -3.27 1.70
CA ALA A 16 6.04 -2.88 2.69
C ALA A 16 5.56 -1.43 2.48
N VAL A 17 4.26 -1.19 2.50
CA VAL A 17 3.67 0.15 2.38
C VAL A 17 2.78 0.42 3.58
N ILE A 18 3.07 1.48 4.33
CA ILE A 18 2.18 2.00 5.38
C ILE A 18 1.57 3.31 4.90
N ALA A 19 0.26 3.31 4.71
CA ALA A 19 -0.48 4.44 4.14
C ALA A 19 -1.72 4.81 4.97
N VAL A 20 -2.20 6.04 4.77
CA VAL A 20 -3.54 6.51 5.14
C VAL A 20 -4.29 6.85 3.86
N VAL A 21 -5.58 6.53 3.81
CA VAL A 21 -6.43 6.86 2.65
C VAL A 21 -7.28 8.09 2.96
N LEU A 22 -7.29 9.04 2.04
CA LEU A 22 -8.10 10.26 2.10
C LEU A 22 -9.11 10.27 0.94
N VAL A 23 -10.39 10.36 1.28
CA VAL A 23 -11.49 10.53 0.31
C VAL A 23 -12.13 11.89 0.56
N GLY A 24 -12.06 12.81 -0.41
CA GLY A 24 -12.52 14.18 -0.21
C GLY A 24 -11.81 14.90 0.95
N GLY A 25 -10.56 14.52 1.24
CA GLY A 25 -9.77 15.03 2.38
C GLY A 25 -10.09 14.39 3.74
N ALA A 26 -11.05 13.48 3.83
CA ALA A 26 -11.37 12.76 5.06
C ALA A 26 -10.63 11.42 5.11
N THR A 27 -9.99 11.14 6.25
CA THR A 27 -9.32 9.85 6.51
C THR A 27 -10.32 8.71 6.57
N GLN A 28 -9.97 7.58 5.96
CA GLN A 28 -10.78 6.37 5.99
C GLN A 28 -10.30 5.41 7.08
N SER A 29 -11.26 4.81 7.78
CA SER A 29 -11.00 3.80 8.83
C SER A 29 -11.41 2.38 8.43
N THR A 30 -11.94 2.20 7.23
CA THR A 30 -12.45 0.93 6.68
C THR A 30 -12.20 0.85 5.18
N GLY A 31 -12.64 -0.22 4.52
CA GLY A 31 -12.34 -0.50 3.11
C GLY A 31 -11.03 -1.27 2.89
N LEU A 32 -10.64 -1.35 1.62
CA LEU A 32 -9.45 -2.07 1.13
C LEU A 32 -8.58 -1.17 0.26
N VAL A 33 -7.26 -1.32 0.37
CA VAL A 33 -6.27 -0.78 -0.57
C VAL A 33 -5.69 -1.93 -1.36
N GLY A 34 -5.83 -1.89 -2.68
CA GLY A 34 -5.16 -2.78 -3.62
C GLY A 34 -3.95 -2.09 -4.23
N ALA A 35 -2.80 -2.76 -4.22
CA ALA A 35 -1.56 -2.33 -4.89
C ALA A 35 -1.38 -3.12 -6.19
N TYR A 36 -1.12 -2.42 -7.29
CA TYR A 36 -1.06 -2.98 -8.64
C TYR A 36 0.27 -2.68 -9.31
N VAL A 37 0.77 -3.65 -10.09
CA VAL A 37 1.85 -3.46 -11.06
C VAL A 37 1.27 -3.75 -12.44
N GLY A 38 1.14 -2.72 -13.28
CA GLY A 38 0.28 -2.78 -14.46
C GLY A 38 -1.16 -3.15 -14.06
N ASP A 39 -1.69 -4.21 -14.68
CA ASP A 39 -3.05 -4.70 -14.41
C ASP A 39 -3.11 -5.80 -13.31
N GLN A 40 -1.98 -6.16 -12.71
CA GLN A 40 -1.91 -7.27 -11.76
C GLN A 40 -2.00 -6.75 -10.33
N LEU A 41 -2.96 -7.28 -9.56
CA LEU A 41 -3.03 -7.05 -8.12
C LEU A 41 -1.86 -7.78 -7.43
N ARG A 42 -0.99 -7.02 -6.78
CA ARG A 42 0.26 -7.48 -6.14
C ARG A 42 0.28 -7.36 -4.63
N GLY A 43 -0.70 -6.67 -4.05
CA GLY A 43 -0.88 -6.56 -2.62
C GLY A 43 -2.29 -6.07 -2.29
N VAL A 44 -2.82 -6.48 -1.14
CA VAL A 44 -4.10 -5.95 -0.64
C VAL A 44 -4.04 -5.85 0.88
N ALA A 45 -4.61 -4.77 1.41
CA ALA A 45 -4.75 -4.58 2.85
C ALA A 45 -6.10 -3.94 3.19
N SER A 46 -6.68 -4.38 4.30
CA SER A 46 -7.73 -3.61 4.97
C SER A 46 -7.12 -2.57 5.90
N ALA A 47 -7.96 -1.65 6.38
CA ALA A 47 -7.59 -0.83 7.52
C ALA A 47 -7.17 -1.72 8.70
N MET A 48 -6.20 -1.24 9.49
CA MET A 48 -5.80 -1.91 10.71
C MET A 48 -6.95 -1.96 11.73
N SER A 49 -6.93 -2.97 12.60
CA SER A 49 -7.95 -3.11 13.65
C SER A 49 -7.82 -2.07 14.78
N ALA A 50 -6.65 -1.44 14.93
CA ALA A 50 -6.37 -0.41 15.91
C ALA A 50 -5.82 0.84 15.21
N PRO A 51 -6.14 2.05 15.71
CA PRO A 51 -5.59 3.28 15.16
C PRO A 51 -4.09 3.39 15.45
N ILE A 52 -3.42 4.22 14.66
CA ILE A 52 -2.06 4.70 14.90
C ILE A 52 -2.02 5.27 16.34
N PRO A 53 -1.06 4.81 17.17
CA PRO A 53 -0.93 5.28 18.54
C PRO A 53 -0.92 6.82 18.64
N PRO A 54 -1.58 7.41 19.65
CA PRO A 54 -1.68 8.87 19.80
C PRO A 54 -0.38 9.48 20.35
N VAL A 55 0.72 9.33 19.62
CA VAL A 55 2.03 9.85 19.99
C VAL A 55 2.16 11.29 19.48
N PRO A 56 2.46 12.27 20.35
CA PRO A 56 2.64 13.66 19.92
C PRO A 56 3.70 13.81 18.83
N GLY A 57 3.36 14.54 17.77
CA GLY A 57 4.25 14.78 16.62
C GLY A 57 4.22 13.71 15.53
N TRP A 58 3.45 12.63 15.70
CA TRP A 58 3.18 11.68 14.62
C TRP A 58 2.08 12.23 13.71
N ALA A 59 2.29 12.16 12.40
CA ALA A 59 1.25 12.47 11.44
C ALA A 59 0.13 11.44 11.58
N TYR A 60 -1.13 11.88 11.49
CA TYR A 60 -2.29 10.99 11.55
C TYR A 60 -2.43 10.17 12.85
N ALA A 61 -1.85 10.63 13.95
CA ALA A 61 -2.07 10.07 15.28
C ALA A 61 -3.59 9.92 15.58
N GLY A 62 -4.01 8.72 15.99
CA GLY A 62 -5.42 8.39 16.22
C GLY A 62 -6.24 8.03 14.96
N GLN A 63 -5.64 8.04 13.78
CA GLN A 63 -6.27 7.59 12.53
C GLN A 63 -5.87 6.15 12.21
N TYR A 64 -6.46 5.57 11.16
CA TYR A 64 -6.23 4.18 10.78
C TYR A 64 -5.31 4.09 9.57
N ALA A 65 -4.29 3.22 9.68
CA ALA A 65 -3.38 2.93 8.60
C ALA A 65 -3.81 1.68 7.81
N PHE A 66 -3.33 1.59 6.58
CA PHE A 66 -3.37 0.42 5.72
C PHE A 66 -1.93 -0.06 5.54
N SER A 67 -1.65 -1.28 5.99
CA SER A 67 -0.32 -1.89 5.91
C SER A 67 -0.33 -2.94 4.80
N THR A 68 0.14 -2.57 3.62
CA THR A 68 0.13 -3.44 2.42
C THR A 68 1.50 -4.06 2.22
N LEU A 69 1.55 -5.38 2.03
CA LEU A 69 2.74 -6.06 1.52
C LEU A 69 2.55 -6.27 0.02
N VAL A 70 3.47 -5.75 -0.79
CA VAL A 70 3.45 -5.81 -2.25
C VAL A 70 4.54 -6.77 -2.72
N TYR A 71 4.26 -7.59 -3.73
CA TYR A 71 5.24 -8.45 -4.39
C TYR A 71 5.54 -7.97 -5.81
N GLY A 72 6.79 -7.93 -6.20
CA GLY A 72 7.20 -7.41 -7.50
C GLY A 72 8.69 -7.51 -7.75
N GLU A 73 9.16 -6.81 -8.77
CA GLU A 73 10.55 -6.73 -9.18
C GLU A 73 11.10 -5.31 -9.02
N ASN A 74 12.41 -5.18 -8.79
CA ASN A 74 13.05 -3.87 -8.68
C ASN A 74 12.77 -2.99 -9.90
N GLY A 75 12.21 -1.81 -9.67
CA GLY A 75 11.85 -0.87 -10.72
C GLY A 75 10.39 -0.92 -11.17
N ASP A 76 9.59 -1.90 -10.72
CA ASP A 76 8.16 -1.93 -10.98
C ASP A 76 7.48 -0.65 -10.47
N GLU A 77 6.54 -0.13 -11.26
CA GLU A 77 5.68 0.97 -10.83
C GLU A 77 4.45 0.41 -10.11
N ILE A 78 4.31 0.78 -8.84
CA ILE A 78 3.18 0.44 -7.99
C ILE A 78 2.15 1.56 -8.08
N THR A 79 0.94 1.20 -8.49
CA THR A 79 -0.26 2.05 -8.41
C THR A 79 -1.23 1.51 -7.36
N PHE A 80 -2.18 2.32 -6.93
CA PHE A 80 -3.11 1.94 -5.87
C PHE A 80 -4.56 2.22 -6.26
N VAL A 81 -5.46 1.37 -5.76
CA VAL A 81 -6.92 1.52 -5.83
C VAL A 81 -7.47 1.40 -4.42
N TYR A 82 -8.41 2.27 -4.05
CA TYR A 82 -9.18 2.15 -2.81
C TYR A 82 -10.56 1.57 -3.12
N GLN A 83 -11.03 0.63 -2.30
CA GLN A 83 -12.40 0.13 -2.33
C GLN A 83 -13.08 0.43 -0.99
N ASP A 84 -14.23 1.09 -1.02
CA ASP A 84 -15.01 1.34 0.19
C ASP A 84 -15.82 0.11 0.64
N ASP A 85 -16.49 0.20 1.78
CA ASP A 85 -17.30 -0.90 2.32
C ASP A 85 -18.55 -1.24 1.47
N SER A 86 -18.94 -0.35 0.54
CA SER A 86 -20.01 -0.62 -0.44
C SER A 86 -19.51 -1.48 -1.61
N GLY A 87 -18.20 -1.65 -1.74
CA GLY A 87 -17.54 -2.31 -2.86
C GLY A 87 -17.21 -1.38 -4.02
N THR A 88 -17.49 -0.08 -3.90
CA THR A 88 -17.16 0.91 -4.93
C THR A 88 -15.64 1.12 -4.96
N GLN A 89 -15.06 1.07 -6.15
CA GLN A 89 -13.63 1.27 -6.36
C GLN A 89 -13.35 2.70 -6.81
N PHE A 90 -12.30 3.28 -6.24
CA PHE A 90 -11.82 4.61 -6.50
C PHE A 90 -10.36 4.52 -6.92
N SER A 91 -10.06 5.04 -8.10
CA SER A 91 -8.68 5.24 -8.53
C SER A 91 -8.06 6.37 -7.72
N LEU A 92 -6.80 6.18 -7.33
CA LEU A 92 -6.04 7.20 -6.63
C LEU A 92 -5.37 8.15 -7.65
N ALA A 93 -4.96 9.33 -7.20
CA ALA A 93 -4.33 10.31 -8.07
C ALA A 93 -3.10 9.72 -8.78
N ALA A 94 -2.99 9.88 -10.10
CA ALA A 94 -1.92 9.26 -10.91
C ALA A 94 -0.49 9.66 -10.50
N SER A 95 -0.31 10.74 -9.74
CA SER A 95 0.98 11.14 -9.18
C SER A 95 1.38 10.37 -7.92
N GLN A 96 0.53 9.50 -7.40
CA GLN A 96 0.76 8.70 -6.19
C GLN A 96 1.21 7.29 -6.55
N THR A 97 2.32 7.20 -7.31
CA THR A 97 2.99 5.93 -7.61
C THR A 97 4.22 5.74 -6.74
N LEU A 98 4.59 4.49 -6.49
CA LEU A 98 5.84 4.12 -5.84
C LEU A 98 6.67 3.25 -6.79
N THR A 99 7.98 3.35 -6.69
CA THR A 99 8.88 2.40 -7.37
C THR A 99 9.21 1.27 -6.42
N PHE A 100 8.95 0.03 -6.84
CA PHE A 100 9.29 -1.15 -6.07
C PHE A 100 10.81 -1.29 -5.91
N VAL A 101 11.24 -1.52 -4.68
CA VAL A 101 12.61 -1.89 -4.30
C VAL A 101 12.56 -3.15 -3.42
N ALA A 102 13.21 -4.22 -3.84
CA ALA A 102 13.23 -5.48 -3.12
C ALA A 102 13.62 -5.29 -1.65
N ASP A 103 12.84 -5.90 -0.75
CA ASP A 103 12.94 -5.80 0.70
C ASP A 103 12.84 -4.36 1.26
N GLY A 104 12.34 -3.45 0.44
CA GLY A 104 12.14 -2.05 0.79
C GLY A 104 10.83 -1.79 1.51
N ASP A 105 10.71 -0.56 1.99
CA ASP A 105 9.50 -0.04 2.62
C ASP A 105 9.22 1.41 2.20
N ALA A 106 7.95 1.80 2.29
CA ALA A 106 7.53 3.18 2.15
C ALA A 106 6.47 3.56 3.18
N GLY A 107 6.67 4.73 3.78
CA GLY A 107 5.85 5.22 4.88
C GLY A 107 6.14 4.50 6.20
N SER A 108 5.59 5.05 7.27
CA SER A 108 5.68 4.46 8.61
C SER A 108 4.44 4.84 9.42
N TYR A 109 4.25 4.24 10.61
CA TYR A 109 3.19 4.71 11.51
C TYR A 109 3.35 6.17 11.95
N GLN A 110 4.58 6.66 12.01
CA GLN A 110 4.85 8.05 12.37
C GLN A 110 4.54 9.01 11.22
N PHE A 111 4.82 8.58 9.99
CA PHE A 111 4.67 9.35 8.76
C PHE A 111 4.18 8.42 7.64
N PRO A 112 2.87 8.09 7.60
CA PRO A 112 2.33 7.22 6.56
C PRO A 112 2.29 7.95 5.22
N ILE A 113 2.27 7.19 4.13
CA ILE A 113 1.99 7.77 2.81
C ILE A 113 0.52 8.19 2.75
N GLU A 114 0.25 9.36 2.19
CA GLU A 114 -1.11 9.80 1.90
C GLU A 114 -1.53 9.28 0.52
N LEU A 115 -2.54 8.41 0.49
CA LEU A 115 -3.22 7.98 -0.72
C LEU A 115 -4.54 8.75 -0.82
N THR A 116 -4.67 9.61 -1.83
CA THR A 116 -5.80 10.51 -1.99
C THR A 116 -6.62 10.11 -3.21
N VAL A 117 -7.91 9.87 -2.98
CA VAL A 117 -8.87 9.68 -4.06
C VAL A 117 -9.17 11.03 -4.69
N SER A 118 -9.02 11.08 -6.02
CA SER A 118 -9.38 12.24 -6.86
C SER A 118 -10.87 12.32 -7.16
#